data_AF-A0A1I0K598-F1
#
_entry.id   AF-A0A1I0K598-F1
#
_cell.length_a   1.000
_cell.length_b   1.000
_cell.length_c   1.000
_cell.angle_alpha   90.00
_cell.angle_beta   90.00
_cell.angle_gamma   90.00
#
_symmetry.space_group_name_H-M   'P 1'
#
loop_
_entity.id
_entity.type
_entity.pdbx_description
1 polymer ?
#
loop_
_entity_poly.entity_id
_entity_poly.type
_entity_poly.pdbx_seq_one_letter_code
_entity_poly.pdbx_strand_id
1 'polypeptide(L)'
;MGGRIQMQGVGLLLGLLVAGSALALEDAAVAQALQFSQQQLSRMGAQLPVGQYPKSTPSDGTVRTTPATDMTGWTQGFFPGELWILYELTGASSWKALAADWTRALEVQKGNTQTHDLGFKFIPSYGHAYRLTGDPYYRDILLQAARSLVTRYDAKVGVFNTCDWNPDWHLPTVIDTMVNLELIFWAAENGGPPEWKDMALHHALRTWEDLVRPDGSTFHVVDYDPVSGAILSKETYQGYADGSTWTRGQAWAMYGFTLAYRYTQDPRMLEAARKVTDAYLNRLSGDFVPNWDFDAPEQRKDSSAAAAAASALLELHRFVADPVQRARYQSAALRMLESLTSPAYLAAGTRNAGILLHGVGHLPAGHEVDVGLVYGDYYFLEALMRYRQQQPPPDGDAGWHSKQAFAGSLYALGSGHTGVLTVEFDVTPHGPAVDGVMGYVGSAAQVSSYADLPISVRLNPSGVFDARNGAVYAAANPVPYTAHQTYHVRVGVDLPAQRYSVWLTPPGLPEVLLAENYAFRTGAPPLADLGQVSLRSTQRDNEFTVARHTVKATPGLPDPEGPTPGVPPEVPPGDGGTPEDSLTDGDERKAGGCAAATGPLGAGWGALLLAALLRARRSPAH
;
A
#
# COMPACT_ATOMS: atom_id res chain seq x y z
N MET A 1 66.29 -48.19 1.79
CA MET A 1 66.25 -47.80 0.35
C MET A 1 64.90 -48.18 -0.22
N GLY A 2 64.42 -47.50 -1.25
CA GLY A 2 63.11 -47.74 -1.86
C GLY A 2 62.15 -46.55 -1.71
N GLY A 3 62.37 -45.50 -2.50
CA GLY A 3 61.43 -44.38 -2.59
C GLY A 3 60.33 -44.65 -3.62
N ARG A 4 59.09 -44.26 -3.30
CA ARG A 4 58.04 -44.03 -4.29
C ARG A 4 57.34 -42.71 -3.96
N ILE A 5 57.28 -41.83 -4.96
CA ILE A 5 56.49 -40.61 -4.91
C ILE A 5 55.03 -41.02 -5.09
N GLN A 6 54.13 -40.54 -4.24
CA GLN A 6 52.69 -40.78 -4.36
C GLN A 6 51.98 -39.44 -4.56
N MET A 7 51.52 -39.20 -5.79
CA MET A 7 50.72 -38.02 -6.11
C MET A 7 49.40 -38.10 -5.35
N GLN A 8 49.13 -37.13 -4.48
CA GLN A 8 47.80 -36.94 -3.92
C GLN A 8 46.94 -36.22 -4.98
N GLY A 9 45.85 -36.87 -5.40
CA GLY A 9 44.91 -36.28 -6.33
C GLY A 9 44.11 -35.15 -5.67
N VAL A 10 44.02 -34.00 -6.33
CA VAL A 10 43.12 -32.92 -5.91
C VAL A 10 41.68 -33.35 -6.22
N GLY A 11 41.02 -33.92 -5.21
CA GLY A 11 39.60 -34.23 -5.28
C GLY A 11 38.78 -32.95 -5.31
N LEU A 12 38.29 -32.57 -6.49
CA LEU A 12 37.45 -31.38 -6.66
C LEU A 12 36.08 -31.64 -6.03
N LEU A 13 35.93 -31.26 -4.76
CA LEU A 13 34.65 -31.25 -4.06
C LEU A 13 33.73 -30.23 -4.73
N LEU A 14 32.84 -30.72 -5.61
CA LEU A 14 31.66 -29.97 -6.00
C LEU A 14 30.80 -29.78 -4.75
N GLY A 15 30.94 -28.61 -4.13
CA GLY A 15 29.98 -28.13 -3.16
C GLY A 15 28.64 -27.96 -3.86
N LEU A 16 27.76 -28.94 -3.70
CA LEU A 16 26.35 -28.81 -4.02
C LEU A 16 25.78 -27.72 -3.10
N LEU A 17 25.82 -26.47 -3.62
CA LEU A 17 24.98 -25.40 -3.15
C LEU A 17 23.53 -25.84 -3.38
N VAL A 18 22.98 -26.51 -2.38
CA VAL A 18 21.53 -26.57 -2.18
C VAL A 18 21.12 -25.14 -1.86
N ALA A 19 20.92 -24.35 -2.91
CA ALA A 19 20.06 -23.19 -2.86
C ALA A 19 18.70 -23.73 -2.38
N GLY A 20 18.42 -23.56 -1.08
CA GLY A 20 17.17 -23.98 -0.50
C GLY A 20 16.06 -23.32 -1.30
N SER A 21 15.27 -24.14 -2.00
CA SER A 21 14.13 -23.66 -2.78
C SER A 21 13.27 -22.82 -1.86
N ALA A 22 13.22 -21.51 -2.11
CA ALA A 22 12.37 -20.61 -1.36
C ALA A 22 10.94 -21.16 -1.51
N LEU A 23 10.36 -21.61 -0.41
CA LEU A 23 8.99 -22.11 -0.40
C LEU A 23 8.11 -20.95 -0.83
N ALA A 24 7.46 -21.13 -1.98
CA ALA A 24 6.52 -20.14 -2.49
C ALA A 24 5.23 -20.27 -1.69
N LEU A 25 4.66 -19.13 -1.31
CA LEU A 25 3.30 -19.09 -0.77
C LEU A 25 2.35 -19.71 -1.80
N GLU A 26 1.80 -20.88 -1.50
CA GLU A 26 0.93 -21.57 -2.44
C GLU A 26 -0.42 -20.84 -2.57
N ASP A 27 -0.83 -20.54 -3.81
CA ASP A 27 -2.15 -19.93 -4.08
C ASP A 27 -3.30 -20.81 -3.55
N ALA A 28 -3.09 -22.12 -3.44
CA ALA A 28 -4.03 -23.04 -2.79
C ALA A 28 -4.21 -22.74 -1.29
N ALA A 29 -3.13 -22.46 -0.56
CA ALA A 29 -3.18 -22.08 0.85
C ALA A 29 -3.83 -20.70 1.03
N VAL A 30 -3.54 -19.75 0.13
CA VAL A 30 -4.21 -18.43 0.08
C VAL A 30 -5.71 -18.57 -0.19
N ALA A 31 -6.11 -19.41 -1.15
CA ALA A 31 -7.51 -19.68 -1.44
C ALA A 31 -8.23 -20.35 -0.26
N GLN A 32 -7.59 -21.33 0.39
CA GLN A 32 -8.11 -21.99 1.58
C GLN A 32 -8.29 -21.02 2.76
N ALA A 33 -7.30 -20.15 3.01
CA ALA A 33 -7.39 -19.14 4.05
C ALA A 33 -8.51 -18.12 3.78
N LEU A 34 -8.66 -17.65 2.54
CA LEU A 34 -9.77 -16.78 2.14
C LEU A 34 -11.14 -17.48 2.23
N GLN A 35 -11.23 -18.78 1.94
CA GLN A 35 -12.46 -19.56 2.10
C GLN A 35 -12.82 -19.74 3.58
N PHE A 36 -11.83 -20.03 4.44
CA PHE A 36 -12.02 -20.13 5.89
C PHE A 36 -12.41 -18.77 6.50
N SER A 37 -11.79 -17.68 6.06
CA SER A 37 -12.11 -16.32 6.50
C SER A 37 -13.58 -15.96 6.22
N GLN A 38 -14.07 -16.24 5.00
CA GLN A 38 -15.49 -16.08 4.67
C GLN A 38 -16.40 -16.90 5.58
N GLN A 39 -16.00 -18.10 5.99
CA GLN A 39 -16.78 -18.95 6.90
C GLN A 39 -16.77 -18.44 8.35
N GLN A 40 -15.69 -17.85 8.84
CA GLN A 40 -15.64 -17.20 10.16
C GLN A 40 -16.50 -15.93 10.17
N LEU A 41 -16.27 -15.02 9.22
CA LEU A 41 -16.90 -13.70 9.19
C LEU A 41 -18.41 -13.76 8.88
N SER A 42 -18.85 -14.72 8.06
CA SER A 42 -20.28 -15.01 7.86
C SER A 42 -20.95 -15.46 9.16
N ARG A 43 -20.31 -16.36 9.93
CA ARG A 43 -20.83 -16.79 11.24
C ARG A 43 -20.83 -15.66 12.26
N MET A 44 -19.75 -14.87 12.33
CA MET A 44 -19.61 -13.77 13.28
C MET A 44 -20.64 -12.67 13.03
N GLY A 45 -20.81 -12.25 11.77
CA GLY A 45 -21.80 -11.25 11.37
C GLY A 45 -23.26 -11.71 11.51
N ALA A 46 -23.51 -13.02 11.60
CA ALA A 46 -24.83 -13.60 11.90
C ALA A 46 -25.08 -13.86 13.39
N GLN A 47 -24.04 -13.83 14.23
CA GLN A 47 -24.12 -14.10 15.68
C GLN A 47 -24.09 -12.83 16.53
N LEU A 48 -23.34 -11.82 16.11
CA LEU A 48 -23.21 -10.55 16.84
C LEU A 48 -24.29 -9.55 16.40
N PRO A 49 -24.91 -8.80 17.32
CA PRO A 49 -25.78 -7.69 16.95
C PRO A 49 -24.95 -6.52 16.41
N VAL A 50 -25.40 -5.93 15.30
CA VAL A 50 -24.77 -4.76 14.67
C VAL A 50 -24.53 -3.66 15.71
N GLY A 51 -23.30 -3.16 15.78
CA GLY A 51 -22.86 -2.19 16.79
C GLY A 51 -22.23 -2.80 18.05
N GLN A 52 -22.09 -4.13 18.14
CA GLN A 52 -21.21 -4.82 19.09
C GLN A 52 -20.05 -5.45 18.33
N TYR A 53 -19.02 -4.65 18.04
CA TYR A 53 -17.90 -5.05 17.19
C TYR A 53 -17.05 -6.10 17.89
N PRO A 54 -16.60 -7.16 17.20
CA PRO A 54 -15.64 -8.10 17.77
C PRO A 54 -14.31 -7.38 18.06
N LYS A 55 -13.62 -7.81 19.12
CA LYS A 55 -12.29 -7.31 19.51
C LYS A 55 -11.27 -8.43 19.63
N SER A 56 -11.61 -9.46 20.39
CA SER A 56 -10.74 -10.62 20.62
C SER A 56 -11.55 -11.89 20.87
N THR A 57 -11.01 -13.05 20.53
CA THR A 57 -11.61 -14.35 20.87
C THR A 57 -10.57 -15.29 21.50
N PRO A 58 -10.74 -15.71 22.77
CA PRO A 58 -9.89 -16.71 23.41
C PRO A 58 -10.11 -18.12 22.86
N SER A 59 -9.29 -19.07 23.32
CA SER A 59 -9.33 -20.49 22.94
C SER A 59 -10.62 -21.24 23.33
N ASP A 60 -11.47 -20.66 24.18
CA ASP A 60 -12.81 -21.19 24.49
C ASP A 60 -13.85 -20.90 23.38
N GLY A 61 -13.58 -19.93 22.50
CA GLY A 61 -14.48 -19.47 21.43
C GLY A 61 -15.37 -18.28 21.81
N THR A 62 -15.17 -17.64 22.98
CA THR A 62 -15.97 -16.49 23.41
C THR A 62 -15.56 -15.20 22.70
N VAL A 63 -16.41 -14.69 21.80
CA VAL A 63 -16.15 -13.40 21.16
C VAL A 63 -16.35 -12.26 22.17
N ARG A 64 -15.27 -11.56 22.51
CA ARG A 64 -15.33 -10.32 23.30
C ARG A 64 -15.56 -9.14 22.35
N THR A 65 -16.47 -8.25 22.72
CA THR A 65 -16.91 -7.14 21.87
C THR A 65 -16.59 -5.76 22.46
N THR A 66 -16.68 -4.75 21.60
CA THR A 66 -16.61 -3.32 21.93
C THR A 66 -17.82 -2.61 21.32
N PRO A 67 -18.64 -1.89 22.12
CA PRO A 67 -19.79 -1.16 21.61
C PRO A 67 -19.41 -0.05 20.61
N ALA A 68 -20.32 0.24 19.68
CA ALA A 68 -20.27 1.43 18.82
C ALA A 68 -20.13 2.74 19.60
N THR A 69 -20.72 2.80 20.79
CA THR A 69 -20.75 3.97 21.69
C THR A 69 -19.54 4.04 22.62
N ASP A 70 -18.58 3.11 22.53
CA ASP A 70 -17.35 3.17 23.33
C ASP A 70 -16.41 4.24 22.75
N MET A 71 -16.19 5.31 23.50
CA MET A 71 -15.42 6.47 23.05
C MET A 71 -13.90 6.25 23.15
N THR A 72 -13.43 5.34 24.01
CA THR A 72 -12.00 5.07 24.21
C THR A 72 -11.55 3.72 23.65
N GLY A 73 -12.46 2.75 23.49
CA GLY A 73 -12.22 1.56 22.66
C GLY A 73 -11.94 1.94 21.20
N TRP A 74 -11.00 1.25 20.56
CA TRP A 74 -10.40 1.63 19.27
C TRP A 74 -10.67 0.65 18.10
N THR A 75 -11.02 -0.60 18.38
CA THR A 75 -11.01 -1.69 17.40
C THR A 75 -12.25 -1.79 16.51
N GLN A 76 -13.21 -0.87 16.61
CA GLN A 76 -14.53 -1.01 15.97
C GLN A 76 -14.48 -0.94 14.43
N GLY A 77 -13.44 -0.36 13.82
CA GLY A 77 -13.35 -0.24 12.37
C GLY A 77 -12.93 -1.51 11.62
N PHE A 78 -12.20 -2.42 12.28
CA PHE A 78 -11.55 -3.55 11.62
C PHE A 78 -12.55 -4.55 11.02
N PHE A 79 -13.55 -4.98 11.80
CA PHE A 79 -14.56 -5.94 11.35
C PHE A 79 -15.37 -5.48 10.10
N PRO A 80 -15.97 -4.26 10.06
CA PRO A 80 -16.57 -3.77 8.81
C PRO A 80 -15.54 -3.67 7.67
N GLY A 81 -14.27 -3.40 7.96
CA GLY A 81 -13.19 -3.41 6.96
C GLY A 81 -12.87 -4.79 6.38
N GLU A 82 -12.87 -5.84 7.21
CA GLU A 82 -12.74 -7.24 6.76
C GLU A 82 -13.88 -7.61 5.81
N LEU A 83 -15.12 -7.20 6.14
CA LEU A 83 -16.30 -7.41 5.31
C LEU A 83 -16.22 -6.64 3.97
N TRP A 84 -15.65 -5.42 3.97
CA TRP A 84 -15.37 -4.68 2.74
C TRP A 84 -14.29 -5.33 1.88
N ILE A 85 -13.22 -5.87 2.49
CA ILE A 85 -12.18 -6.63 1.78
C ILE A 85 -12.78 -7.90 1.14
N LEU A 86 -13.69 -8.60 1.85
CA LEU A 86 -14.44 -9.72 1.26
C LEU A 86 -15.35 -9.30 0.10
N TYR A 87 -15.99 -8.12 0.16
CA TYR A 87 -16.72 -7.57 -0.99
C TYR A 87 -15.77 -7.28 -2.18
N GLU A 88 -14.63 -6.65 -1.94
CA GLU A 88 -13.66 -6.31 -3.00
C GLU A 88 -13.06 -7.54 -3.69
N LEU A 89 -12.82 -8.62 -2.92
CA LEU A 89 -12.26 -9.88 -3.39
C LEU A 89 -13.24 -10.81 -4.10
N THR A 90 -14.56 -10.65 -3.91
CA THR A 90 -15.59 -11.59 -4.41
C THR A 90 -16.68 -10.93 -5.26
N GLY A 91 -16.85 -9.62 -5.16
CA GLY A 91 -17.96 -8.88 -5.77
C GLY A 91 -19.35 -9.20 -5.19
N ALA A 92 -19.48 -10.08 -4.19
CA ALA A 92 -20.78 -10.56 -3.72
C ALA A 92 -21.53 -9.49 -2.91
N SER A 93 -22.77 -9.20 -3.33
CA SER A 93 -23.61 -8.13 -2.75
C SER A 93 -24.00 -8.37 -1.29
N SER A 94 -23.98 -9.61 -0.82
CA SER A 94 -24.17 -9.96 0.60
C SER A 94 -23.09 -9.34 1.50
N TRP A 95 -21.82 -9.39 1.09
CA TRP A 95 -20.72 -8.75 1.82
C TRP A 95 -20.87 -7.22 1.82
N LYS A 96 -21.24 -6.61 0.69
CA LYS A 96 -21.52 -5.17 0.59
C LYS A 96 -22.64 -4.72 1.54
N ALA A 97 -23.72 -5.49 1.63
CA ALA A 97 -24.83 -5.17 2.54
C ALA A 97 -24.38 -5.25 4.01
N LEU A 98 -23.78 -6.38 4.41
CA LEU A 98 -23.32 -6.61 5.78
C LEU A 98 -22.24 -5.57 6.19
N ALA A 99 -21.26 -5.31 5.33
CA ALA A 99 -20.22 -4.30 5.56
C ALA A 99 -20.82 -2.89 5.73
N ALA A 100 -21.84 -2.53 4.93
CA ALA A 100 -22.49 -1.23 5.03
C ALA A 100 -23.28 -1.06 6.34
N ASP A 101 -23.99 -2.09 6.80
CA ASP A 101 -24.73 -2.04 8.08
C ASP A 101 -23.79 -1.90 9.27
N TRP A 102 -22.71 -2.70 9.31
CA TRP A 102 -21.67 -2.60 10.33
C TRP A 102 -20.85 -1.30 10.22
N THR A 103 -20.70 -0.71 9.04
CA THR A 103 -20.05 0.61 8.89
C THR A 103 -20.94 1.72 9.44
N ARG A 104 -22.22 1.77 9.04
CA ARG A 104 -23.15 2.85 9.44
C ARG A 104 -23.40 2.91 10.94
N ALA A 105 -23.39 1.77 11.63
CA ALA A 105 -23.50 1.74 13.08
C ALA A 105 -22.35 2.47 13.81
N LEU A 106 -21.21 2.72 13.14
CA LEU A 106 -20.06 3.44 13.70
C LEU A 106 -20.17 4.98 13.53
N GLU A 107 -21.22 5.50 12.88
CA GLU A 107 -21.39 6.95 12.64
C GLU A 107 -21.32 7.78 13.93
N VAL A 108 -21.77 7.21 15.06
CA VAL A 108 -21.72 7.82 16.39
C VAL A 108 -20.30 8.29 16.80
N GLN A 109 -19.24 7.66 16.27
CA GLN A 109 -17.85 8.02 16.56
C GLN A 109 -17.36 9.25 15.77
N LYS A 110 -18.09 9.77 14.77
CA LYS A 110 -17.58 10.82 13.86
C LYS A 110 -17.27 12.16 14.52
N GLY A 111 -17.83 12.39 15.71
CA GLY A 111 -17.60 13.58 16.54
C GLY A 111 -16.66 13.34 17.72
N ASN A 112 -16.04 12.15 17.82
CA ASN A 112 -15.26 11.77 18.99
C ASN A 112 -13.88 12.44 18.99
N THR A 113 -13.65 13.36 19.93
CA THR A 113 -12.36 14.06 20.10
C THR A 113 -11.48 13.48 21.23
N GLN A 114 -11.86 12.33 21.83
CA GLN A 114 -11.23 11.76 23.05
C GLN A 114 -10.07 10.79 22.76
N THR A 115 -9.84 10.42 21.50
CA THR A 115 -8.76 9.51 21.08
C THR A 115 -8.23 9.89 19.69
N HIS A 116 -6.95 9.58 19.45
CA HIS A 116 -6.34 9.55 18.11
C HIS A 116 -6.85 8.43 17.18
N ASP A 117 -7.52 7.39 17.70
CA ASP A 117 -7.89 6.14 16.99
C ASP A 117 -8.96 6.27 15.89
N LEU A 118 -9.27 7.50 15.45
CA LEU A 118 -10.28 7.70 14.40
C LEU A 118 -9.84 7.12 13.06
N GLY A 119 -8.54 6.99 12.78
CA GLY A 119 -8.07 6.33 11.57
C GLY A 119 -8.39 4.83 11.57
N PHE A 120 -8.04 4.11 12.64
CA PHE A 120 -8.41 2.70 12.83
C PHE A 120 -9.93 2.48 12.80
N LYS A 121 -10.71 3.43 13.33
CA LYS A 121 -12.18 3.38 13.26
C LYS A 121 -12.73 3.62 11.85
N PHE A 122 -12.28 4.68 11.17
CA PHE A 122 -12.95 5.19 9.97
C PHE A 122 -12.33 4.79 8.63
N ILE A 123 -11.01 4.58 8.51
CA ILE A 123 -10.40 4.19 7.24
C ILE A 123 -10.77 2.74 6.84
N PRO A 124 -10.63 1.73 7.73
CA PRO A 124 -11.12 0.38 7.46
C PRO A 124 -12.63 0.31 7.16
N SER A 125 -13.46 1.12 7.83
CA SER A 125 -14.92 1.07 7.67
C SER A 125 -15.43 2.00 6.55
N TYR A 126 -15.49 3.30 6.82
CA TYR A 126 -15.97 4.32 5.89
C TYR A 126 -15.03 4.55 4.70
N GLY A 127 -13.70 4.41 4.88
CA GLY A 127 -12.71 4.58 3.82
C GLY A 127 -12.87 3.54 2.71
N HIS A 128 -12.94 2.25 3.07
CA HIS A 128 -13.29 1.19 2.13
C HIS A 128 -14.70 1.35 1.58
N ALA A 129 -15.69 1.73 2.40
CA ALA A 129 -17.06 1.97 1.94
C ALA A 129 -17.11 3.04 0.84
N TYR A 130 -16.44 4.19 1.02
CA TYR A 130 -16.37 5.23 0.00
C TYR A 130 -15.63 4.75 -1.25
N ARG A 131 -14.43 4.17 -1.09
CA ARG A 131 -13.59 3.68 -2.19
C ARG A 131 -14.30 2.66 -3.09
N LEU A 132 -15.15 1.80 -2.51
CA LEU A 132 -15.85 0.71 -3.20
C LEU A 132 -17.31 1.04 -3.62
N THR A 133 -17.76 2.29 -3.40
CA THR A 133 -19.14 2.70 -3.76
C THR A 133 -19.28 4.09 -4.37
N GLY A 134 -18.34 5.00 -4.14
CA GLY A 134 -18.46 6.41 -4.52
C GLY A 134 -19.53 7.21 -3.76
N ASP A 135 -20.24 6.60 -2.81
CA ASP A 135 -21.36 7.23 -2.10
C ASP A 135 -20.88 8.39 -1.23
N PRO A 136 -21.28 9.65 -1.53
CA PRO A 136 -20.77 10.84 -0.85
C PRO A 136 -21.11 10.89 0.64
N TYR A 137 -22.13 10.15 1.11
CA TYR A 137 -22.42 10.01 2.53
C TYR A 137 -21.17 9.52 3.29
N TYR A 138 -20.50 8.46 2.81
CA TYR A 138 -19.31 7.95 3.50
C TYR A 138 -18.15 8.97 3.48
N ARG A 139 -18.00 9.71 2.37
CA ARG A 139 -17.00 10.79 2.23
C ARG A 139 -17.21 11.91 3.26
N ASP A 140 -18.45 12.35 3.44
CA ASP A 140 -18.76 13.44 4.39
C ASP A 140 -18.62 12.99 5.85
N ILE A 141 -18.90 11.71 6.17
CA ILE A 141 -18.59 11.17 7.52
C ILE A 141 -17.07 11.07 7.76
N LEU A 142 -16.27 10.62 6.79
CA LEU A 142 -14.81 10.62 6.89
C LEU A 142 -14.24 12.02 7.12
N LEU A 143 -14.71 13.01 6.35
CA LEU A 143 -14.28 14.40 6.53
C LEU A 143 -14.68 14.94 7.90
N GLN A 144 -15.81 14.52 8.47
CA GLN A 144 -16.20 14.90 9.84
C GLN A 144 -15.32 14.21 10.90
N ALA A 145 -15.01 12.92 10.74
CA ALA A 145 -14.07 12.23 11.62
C ALA A 145 -12.67 12.87 11.56
N ALA A 146 -12.18 13.23 10.38
CA ALA A 146 -10.92 13.95 10.23
C ALA A 146 -10.93 15.30 10.96
N ARG A 147 -12.02 16.09 10.90
CA ARG A 147 -12.16 17.32 11.72
C ARG A 147 -11.99 17.04 13.21
N SER A 148 -12.57 15.95 13.72
CA SER A 148 -12.46 15.57 15.14
C SER A 148 -11.07 15.06 15.54
N LEU A 149 -10.34 14.40 14.64
CA LEU A 149 -8.94 14.01 14.90
C LEU A 149 -8.00 15.23 14.87
N VAL A 150 -8.21 16.18 13.97
CA VAL A 150 -7.39 17.41 13.88
C VAL A 150 -7.53 18.31 15.12
N THR A 151 -8.62 18.23 15.91
CA THR A 151 -8.67 18.97 17.20
C THR A 151 -7.66 18.45 18.24
N ARG A 152 -7.02 17.31 18.01
CA ARG A 152 -5.95 16.75 18.88
C ARG A 152 -4.53 17.12 18.40
N TYR A 153 -4.38 17.86 17.30
CA TYR A 153 -3.07 18.29 16.80
C TYR A 153 -2.52 19.48 17.59
N ASP A 154 -1.35 19.31 18.23
CA ASP A 154 -0.58 20.39 18.80
C ASP A 154 0.40 20.94 17.75
N ALA A 155 0.12 22.16 17.28
CA ALA A 155 0.90 22.83 16.24
C ALA A 155 2.24 23.41 16.71
N LYS A 156 2.58 23.31 18.01
CA LYS A 156 3.86 23.79 18.56
C LYS A 156 4.89 22.66 18.65
N VAL A 157 4.46 21.48 19.11
CA VAL A 157 5.29 20.27 19.20
C VAL A 157 5.30 19.51 17.86
N GLY A 158 4.23 19.67 17.07
CA GLY A 158 4.06 19.08 15.74
C GLY A 158 3.42 17.69 15.75
N VAL A 159 2.70 17.33 16.81
CA VAL A 159 2.18 15.96 17.05
C VAL A 159 0.68 15.94 17.28
N PHE A 160 0.09 14.75 17.32
CA PHE A 160 -1.31 14.54 17.67
C PHE A 160 -1.31 13.91 19.07
N ASN A 161 -1.95 14.58 20.04
CA ASN A 161 -2.16 14.04 21.37
C ASN A 161 -2.96 12.73 21.27
N THR A 162 -2.49 11.65 21.86
CA THR A 162 -3.14 10.33 21.76
C THR A 162 -4.36 10.20 22.65
N CYS A 163 -4.26 10.60 23.91
CA CYS A 163 -5.29 10.43 24.92
C CYS A 163 -5.19 11.42 26.09
N ASP A 164 -6.32 11.63 26.77
CA ASP A 164 -6.43 12.53 27.93
C ASP A 164 -6.72 11.77 29.25
N TRP A 165 -6.57 10.44 29.25
CA TRP A 165 -6.94 9.57 30.38
C TRP A 165 -5.80 9.25 31.35
N ASN A 166 -4.54 9.43 30.95
CA ASN A 166 -3.39 9.27 31.83
C ASN A 166 -3.02 10.62 32.45
N PRO A 167 -3.17 10.84 33.78
CA PRO A 167 -2.87 12.12 34.42
C PRO A 167 -1.37 12.41 34.56
N ASP A 168 -0.51 11.41 34.33
CA ASP A 168 0.95 11.57 34.43
C ASP A 168 1.60 11.98 33.08
N TRP A 169 0.85 11.92 31.97
CA TRP A 169 1.26 12.40 30.65
C TRP A 169 0.69 13.80 30.34
N HIS A 170 1.44 14.61 29.57
CA HIS A 170 1.14 16.02 29.31
C HIS A 170 0.73 16.29 27.86
N LEU A 171 1.42 15.64 26.92
CA LEU A 171 1.12 15.61 25.49
C LEU A 171 1.63 14.29 24.89
N PRO A 172 1.02 13.15 25.24
CA PRO A 172 1.52 11.84 24.84
C PRO A 172 1.39 11.62 23.32
N THR A 173 2.42 11.03 22.73
CA THR A 173 2.43 10.51 21.36
C THR A 173 2.87 9.04 21.37
N VAL A 174 2.11 8.19 20.69
CA VAL A 174 2.41 6.75 20.56
C VAL A 174 2.55 6.34 19.10
N ILE A 175 3.36 5.32 18.83
CA ILE A 175 3.72 4.88 17.47
C ILE A 175 2.50 4.48 16.62
N ASP A 176 1.44 3.94 17.22
CA ASP A 176 0.15 3.59 16.62
C ASP A 176 -0.54 4.78 15.90
N THR A 177 -0.23 6.01 16.33
CA THR A 177 -0.73 7.24 15.68
C THR A 177 -0.32 7.33 14.22
N MET A 178 0.83 6.78 13.85
CA MET A 178 1.34 6.76 12.47
C MET A 178 0.39 6.08 11.48
N VAL A 179 -0.38 5.09 11.93
CA VAL A 179 -1.40 4.44 11.08
C VAL A 179 -2.68 5.30 11.02
N ASN A 180 -3.01 5.97 12.12
CA ASN A 180 -4.16 6.87 12.19
C ASN A 180 -4.03 8.13 11.29
N LEU A 181 -2.79 8.52 10.93
CA LEU A 181 -2.52 9.62 9.99
C LEU A 181 -3.19 9.44 8.61
N GLU A 182 -3.50 8.21 8.19
CA GLU A 182 -4.16 7.96 6.90
C GLU A 182 -5.51 8.70 6.79
N LEU A 183 -6.27 8.85 7.88
CA LEU A 183 -7.52 9.61 7.87
C LEU A 183 -7.30 11.10 7.52
N ILE A 184 -6.17 11.66 7.97
CA ILE A 184 -5.83 13.07 7.78
C ILE A 184 -5.28 13.31 6.37
N PHE A 185 -4.37 12.44 5.91
CA PHE A 185 -3.86 12.47 4.53
C PHE A 185 -4.98 12.27 3.50
N TRP A 186 -5.81 11.23 3.68
CA TRP A 186 -6.96 10.97 2.82
C TRP A 186 -7.92 12.17 2.80
N ALA A 187 -8.20 12.79 3.96
CA ALA A 187 -9.14 13.89 4.04
C ALA A 187 -8.65 15.14 3.30
N ALA A 188 -7.37 15.49 3.42
CA ALA A 188 -6.78 16.60 2.68
C ALA A 188 -6.94 16.46 1.15
N GLU A 189 -6.92 15.22 0.64
CA GLU A 189 -7.07 14.92 -0.79
C GLU A 189 -8.53 14.76 -1.24
N ASN A 190 -9.49 14.65 -0.32
CA ASN A 190 -10.92 14.38 -0.60
C ASN A 190 -11.89 15.52 -0.20
N GLY A 191 -11.35 16.74 0.00
CA GLY A 191 -12.13 17.95 0.27
C GLY A 191 -12.01 18.50 1.70
N GLY A 192 -11.05 18.02 2.48
CA GLY A 192 -10.54 18.69 3.67
C GLY A 192 -9.61 19.88 3.30
N PRO A 193 -9.29 20.75 4.27
CA PRO A 193 -8.24 21.76 4.13
C PRO A 193 -6.87 21.13 3.79
N PRO A 194 -6.08 21.72 2.87
CA PRO A 194 -4.81 21.14 2.43
C PRO A 194 -3.75 21.09 3.53
N GLU A 195 -3.76 22.04 4.48
CA GLU A 195 -2.79 22.11 5.58
C GLU A 195 -2.82 20.89 6.52
N TRP A 196 -3.88 20.09 6.48
CA TRP A 196 -3.96 18.80 7.19
C TRP A 196 -2.90 17.81 6.70
N LYS A 197 -2.50 17.88 5.42
CA LYS A 197 -1.40 17.06 4.87
C LYS A 197 -0.07 17.42 5.52
N ASP A 198 0.15 18.72 5.79
CA ASP A 198 1.34 19.20 6.49
C ASP A 198 1.32 18.82 7.97
N MET A 199 0.16 18.89 8.65
CA MET A 199 0.00 18.43 10.04
C MET A 199 0.35 16.94 10.20
N ALA A 200 -0.13 16.09 9.28
CA ALA A 200 0.17 14.67 9.29
C ALA A 200 1.66 14.38 8.96
N LEU A 201 2.25 15.10 7.99
CA LEU A 201 3.67 14.97 7.68
C LEU A 201 4.57 15.46 8.82
N HIS A 202 4.22 16.55 9.52
CA HIS A 202 4.95 17.02 10.70
C HIS A 202 4.92 15.98 11.83
N HIS A 203 3.76 15.35 12.08
CA HIS A 203 3.68 14.24 13.05
C HIS A 203 4.59 13.09 12.64
N ALA A 204 4.55 12.68 11.37
CA ALA A 204 5.38 11.58 10.88
C ALA A 204 6.89 11.89 11.01
N LEU A 205 7.31 13.12 10.69
CA LEU A 205 8.68 13.59 10.85
C LEU A 205 9.11 13.64 12.31
N ARG A 206 8.25 14.13 13.21
CA ARG A 206 8.54 14.18 14.66
C ARG A 206 8.63 12.77 15.26
N THR A 207 7.75 11.86 14.85
CA THR A 207 7.79 10.45 15.25
C THR A 207 9.04 9.73 14.71
N TRP A 208 9.54 10.09 13.52
CA TRP A 208 10.84 9.62 13.03
C TRP A 208 12.03 10.12 13.87
N GLU A 209 12.01 11.40 14.28
CA GLU A 209 13.05 11.99 15.12
C GLU A 209 13.04 11.43 16.56
N ASP A 210 11.85 11.26 17.15
CA ASP A 210 11.71 11.02 18.58
C ASP A 210 11.29 9.61 19.00
N LEU A 211 10.50 8.86 18.23
CA LEU A 211 10.12 7.49 18.59
C LEU A 211 11.09 6.44 18.01
N VAL A 212 11.75 6.72 16.87
CA VAL A 212 12.68 5.75 16.25
C VAL A 212 14.10 5.92 16.78
N ARG A 213 14.68 4.81 17.26
CA ARG A 213 16.03 4.76 17.85
C ARG A 213 17.12 4.73 16.77
N PRO A 214 18.40 4.98 17.12
CA PRO A 214 19.51 4.98 16.17
C PRO A 214 19.69 3.66 15.39
N ASP A 215 19.30 2.52 15.96
CA ASP A 215 19.33 1.20 15.32
C ASP A 215 18.10 0.88 14.44
N GLY A 216 17.04 1.70 14.53
CA GLY A 216 15.77 1.50 13.82
C GLY A 216 14.68 0.80 14.64
N SER A 217 14.96 0.39 15.89
CA SER A 217 13.91 -0.04 16.83
C SER A 217 13.05 1.17 17.27
N THR A 218 11.83 0.93 17.76
CA THR A 218 10.93 2.01 18.21
C THR A 218 10.68 1.99 19.72
N PHE A 219 10.69 3.17 20.33
CA PHE A 219 9.89 3.42 21.54
C PHE A 219 8.40 3.31 21.21
N HIS A 220 7.59 2.97 22.21
CA HIS A 220 6.14 2.96 22.06
C HIS A 220 5.58 4.37 22.29
N VAL A 221 5.94 5.01 23.39
CA VAL A 221 5.40 6.31 23.84
C VAL A 221 6.52 7.35 23.97
N VAL A 222 6.22 8.61 23.65
CA VAL A 222 6.99 9.80 24.04
C VAL A 222 6.01 10.84 24.59
N ASP A 223 6.27 11.35 25.79
CA ASP A 223 5.54 12.49 26.36
C ASP A 223 6.34 13.78 26.16
N TYR A 224 5.64 14.88 25.86
CA TYR A 224 6.24 16.20 25.64
C TYR A 224 5.63 17.24 26.58
N ASP A 225 6.42 18.23 26.99
CA ASP A 225 5.90 19.44 27.59
C ASP A 225 5.24 20.30 26.49
N PRO A 226 3.91 20.53 26.50
CA PRO A 226 3.25 21.37 25.49
C PRO A 226 3.68 22.85 25.58
N VAL A 227 4.31 23.29 26.67
CA VAL A 227 4.76 24.67 26.85
C VAL A 227 6.14 24.90 26.22
N SER A 228 7.06 23.94 26.22
CA SER A 228 8.40 24.09 25.60
C SER A 228 8.62 23.26 24.34
N GLY A 229 7.90 22.15 24.14
CA GLY A 229 8.16 21.15 23.11
C GLY A 229 9.32 20.20 23.41
N ALA A 230 9.89 20.30 24.63
CA ALA A 230 10.88 19.36 25.14
C ALA A 230 10.23 18.02 25.51
N ILE A 231 11.04 16.96 25.48
CA ILE A 231 10.63 15.60 25.82
C ILE A 231 10.71 15.43 27.33
N LEU A 232 9.66 14.83 27.91
CA LEU A 232 9.58 14.49 29.33
C LEU A 232 9.94 13.02 29.56
N SER A 233 9.46 12.12 28.71
CA SER A 233 9.72 10.67 28.79
C SER A 233 9.84 10.03 27.40
N LYS A 234 10.49 8.87 27.35
CA LYS A 234 10.36 7.89 26.24
C LYS A 234 10.16 6.52 26.89
N GLU A 235 8.97 5.94 26.72
CA GLU A 235 8.46 4.86 27.59
C GLU A 235 7.60 3.83 26.84
N THR A 236 6.99 2.87 27.55
CA THR A 236 6.03 1.93 26.97
C THR A 236 4.79 1.65 27.82
N TYR A 237 3.63 1.54 27.14
CA TYR A 237 2.37 1.15 27.78
C TYR A 237 2.00 -0.34 27.57
N GLN A 238 2.57 -1.01 26.56
CA GLN A 238 2.23 -2.41 26.20
C GLN A 238 3.44 -3.32 25.92
N GLY A 239 4.64 -2.75 25.85
CA GLY A 239 5.90 -3.49 25.66
C GLY A 239 6.46 -4.04 26.97
N TYR A 240 7.59 -4.72 26.88
CA TYR A 240 8.27 -5.32 28.03
C TYR A 240 8.95 -4.28 28.95
N ALA A 241 9.56 -3.23 28.38
CA ALA A 241 10.20 -2.14 29.10
C ALA A 241 10.36 -0.90 28.20
N ASP A 242 10.70 0.25 28.76
CA ASP A 242 10.88 1.50 27.99
C ASP A 242 11.95 1.40 26.89
N GLY A 243 13.00 0.62 27.17
CA GLY A 243 14.07 0.31 26.22
C GLY A 243 13.78 -0.89 25.30
N SER A 244 12.63 -1.57 25.42
CA SER A 244 12.30 -2.77 24.64
C SER A 244 11.74 -2.44 23.26
N THR A 245 11.49 -3.46 22.45
CA THR A 245 10.97 -3.34 21.08
C THR A 245 9.69 -4.14 20.94
N TRP A 246 8.58 -3.55 21.40
CA TRP A 246 7.23 -4.08 21.24
C TRP A 246 6.88 -4.22 19.74
N THR A 247 6.60 -5.44 19.29
CA THR A 247 6.73 -5.75 17.86
C THR A 247 5.56 -5.28 17.01
N ARG A 248 4.37 -5.13 17.60
CA ARG A 248 3.25 -4.46 16.95
C ARG A 248 3.49 -2.96 16.78
N GLY A 249 4.10 -2.29 17.75
CA GLY A 249 4.53 -0.90 17.60
C GLY A 249 5.56 -0.72 16.50
N GLN A 250 6.53 -1.64 16.40
CA GLN A 250 7.47 -1.69 15.28
C GLN A 250 6.75 -1.92 13.94
N ALA A 251 5.74 -2.78 13.88
CA ALA A 251 4.92 -3.01 12.68
C ALA A 251 4.05 -1.80 12.30
N TRP A 252 3.53 -1.05 13.28
CA TRP A 252 2.85 0.24 13.05
C TRP A 252 3.80 1.30 12.49
N ALA A 253 5.06 1.33 12.93
CA ALA A 253 6.08 2.17 12.31
C ALA A 253 6.31 1.78 10.84
N MET A 254 6.47 0.47 10.55
CA MET A 254 6.63 -0.03 9.18
C MET A 254 5.45 0.37 8.29
N TYR A 255 4.22 0.13 8.74
CA TYR A 255 3.00 0.44 8.00
C TYR A 255 2.82 1.96 7.84
N GLY A 256 3.00 2.71 8.93
CA GLY A 256 2.76 4.15 9.00
C GLY A 256 3.78 5.01 8.25
N PHE A 257 5.07 4.66 8.25
CA PHE A 257 6.04 5.35 7.38
C PHE A 257 5.83 4.99 5.91
N THR A 258 5.37 3.76 5.61
CA THR A 258 5.01 3.36 4.24
C THR A 258 3.81 4.15 3.72
N LEU A 259 2.74 4.32 4.52
CA LEU A 259 1.58 5.14 4.12
C LEU A 259 1.93 6.63 4.06
N ALA A 260 2.75 7.15 4.98
CA ALA A 260 3.21 8.53 4.93
C ALA A 260 3.99 8.79 3.64
N TYR A 261 4.83 7.84 3.19
CA TYR A 261 5.47 7.92 1.88
C TYR A 261 4.47 7.85 0.72
N ARG A 262 3.49 6.91 0.75
CA ARG A 262 2.42 6.83 -0.27
C ARG A 262 1.80 8.20 -0.53
N TYR A 263 1.36 8.88 0.52
CA TYR A 263 0.67 10.17 0.41
C TYR A 263 1.57 11.36 0.11
N THR A 264 2.80 11.40 0.64
CA THR A 264 3.65 12.62 0.55
C THR A 264 4.74 12.55 -0.51
N GLN A 265 5.17 11.34 -0.88
CA GLN A 265 6.40 11.08 -1.64
C GLN A 265 7.68 11.69 -1.00
N ASP A 266 7.64 12.04 0.29
CA ASP A 266 8.79 12.61 0.99
C ASP A 266 9.86 11.53 1.21
N PRO A 267 11.09 11.67 0.67
CA PRO A 267 12.10 10.63 0.73
C PRO A 267 12.50 10.25 2.17
N ARG A 268 12.31 11.15 3.15
CA ARG A 268 12.54 10.86 4.57
C ARG A 268 11.59 9.80 5.11
N MET A 269 10.37 9.73 4.58
CA MET A 269 9.37 8.72 4.96
C MET A 269 9.73 7.35 4.38
N LEU A 270 10.29 7.30 3.16
CA LEU A 270 10.81 6.05 2.59
C LEU A 270 12.08 5.57 3.30
N GLU A 271 12.98 6.48 3.68
CA GLU A 271 14.14 6.15 4.53
C GLU A 271 13.67 5.59 5.87
N ALA A 272 12.68 6.24 6.50
CA ALA A 272 12.12 5.80 7.77
C ALA A 272 11.50 4.40 7.68
N ALA A 273 10.63 4.17 6.69
CA ALA A 273 9.98 2.88 6.44
C ALA A 273 11.01 1.75 6.24
N ARG A 274 12.07 2.01 5.46
CA ARG A 274 13.17 1.05 5.24
C ARG A 274 13.93 0.75 6.52
N LYS A 275 14.31 1.77 7.31
CA LYS A 275 15.09 1.57 8.55
C LYS A 275 14.32 0.76 9.60
N VAL A 276 13.05 1.10 9.87
CA VAL A 276 12.24 0.36 10.85
C VAL A 276 11.91 -1.06 10.37
N THR A 277 11.79 -1.26 9.05
CA THR A 277 11.63 -2.58 8.44
C THR A 277 12.90 -3.43 8.55
N ASP A 278 14.07 -2.88 8.22
CA ASP A 278 15.33 -3.62 8.33
C ASP A 278 15.60 -4.02 9.80
N ALA A 279 15.32 -3.15 10.76
CA ALA A 279 15.42 -3.45 12.19
C ALA A 279 14.49 -4.59 12.63
N TYR A 280 13.21 -4.58 12.19
CA TYR A 280 12.26 -5.66 12.47
C TYR A 280 12.71 -6.99 11.83
N LEU A 281 13.05 -6.98 10.53
CA LEU A 281 13.46 -8.17 9.78
C LEU A 281 14.78 -8.77 10.27
N ASN A 282 15.67 -7.97 10.89
CA ASN A 282 16.90 -8.46 11.51
C ASN A 282 16.65 -9.25 12.82
N ARG A 283 15.47 -9.15 13.43
CA ARG A 283 15.13 -9.74 14.75
C ARG A 283 14.12 -10.89 14.68
N LEU A 284 13.67 -11.30 13.48
CA LEU A 284 12.69 -12.38 13.31
C LEU A 284 13.27 -13.79 13.52
N SER A 285 12.44 -14.69 14.04
CA SER A 285 12.69 -16.13 14.10
C SER A 285 12.40 -16.82 12.76
N GLY A 286 12.77 -18.10 12.62
CA GLY A 286 12.67 -18.84 11.35
C GLY A 286 11.27 -18.99 10.77
N ASP A 287 10.23 -18.81 11.57
CA ASP A 287 8.80 -18.81 11.21
C ASP A 287 8.22 -17.42 10.95
N PHE A 288 9.05 -16.36 10.93
CA PHE A 288 8.74 -14.99 10.48
C PHE A 288 7.60 -14.23 11.22
N VAL A 289 6.86 -14.90 12.11
CA VAL A 289 5.97 -14.28 13.11
C VAL A 289 6.83 -13.87 14.32
N PRO A 290 6.77 -12.62 14.79
CA PRO A 290 7.58 -12.16 15.91
C PRO A 290 7.02 -12.71 17.23
N ASN A 291 7.81 -12.59 18.30
CA ASN A 291 7.23 -12.57 19.63
C ASN A 291 6.62 -11.17 19.91
N TRP A 292 5.76 -11.04 20.91
CA TRP A 292 5.04 -9.80 21.25
C TRP A 292 5.97 -8.60 21.51
N ASP A 293 7.18 -8.87 21.99
CA ASP A 293 8.28 -7.93 22.18
C ASP A 293 9.60 -8.66 21.86
N PHE A 294 10.52 -8.02 21.14
CA PHE A 294 11.79 -8.66 20.75
C PHE A 294 12.83 -8.73 21.88
N ASP A 295 12.63 -8.01 22.99
CA ASP A 295 13.55 -7.92 24.13
C ASP A 295 12.98 -8.61 25.40
N ALA A 296 11.74 -9.10 25.34
CA ALA A 296 11.13 -9.86 26.43
C ALA A 296 11.82 -11.22 26.66
N PRO A 297 11.99 -11.67 27.92
CA PRO A 297 12.46 -13.01 28.23
C PRO A 297 11.36 -14.07 28.00
N GLU A 298 10.10 -13.75 28.32
CA GLU A 298 8.97 -14.63 28.05
C GLU A 298 8.52 -14.52 26.59
N GLN A 299 8.73 -15.60 25.84
CA GLN A 299 8.30 -15.70 24.46
C GLN A 299 6.80 -16.03 24.38
N ARG A 300 6.07 -15.18 23.66
CA ARG A 300 4.72 -15.42 23.12
C ARG A 300 4.67 -14.79 21.76
N LYS A 301 4.10 -15.49 20.77
CA LYS A 301 3.93 -14.96 19.42
C LYS A 301 2.92 -13.82 19.41
N ASP A 302 3.06 -12.91 18.46
CA ASP A 302 1.99 -11.99 18.07
C ASP A 302 1.77 -12.04 16.56
N SER A 303 0.75 -12.81 16.16
CA SER A 303 0.29 -12.91 14.78
C SER A 303 -0.22 -11.57 14.23
N SER A 304 -0.69 -10.65 15.09
CA SER A 304 -1.19 -9.35 14.64
C SER A 304 -0.08 -8.42 14.16
N ALA A 305 1.07 -8.39 14.84
CA ALA A 305 2.29 -7.74 14.34
C ALA A 305 2.76 -8.35 13.01
N ALA A 306 2.74 -9.68 12.86
CA ALA A 306 3.11 -10.34 11.59
C ALA A 306 2.16 -9.97 10.44
N ALA A 307 0.86 -9.93 10.68
CA ALA A 307 -0.15 -9.55 9.70
C ALA A 307 0.02 -8.10 9.23
N ALA A 308 0.19 -7.17 10.18
CA ALA A 308 0.45 -5.76 9.89
C ALA A 308 1.77 -5.56 9.11
N ALA A 309 2.85 -6.24 9.54
CA ALA A 309 4.13 -6.20 8.86
C ALA A 309 4.06 -6.78 7.44
N ALA A 310 3.33 -7.89 7.23
CA ALA A 310 3.13 -8.48 5.90
C ALA A 310 2.38 -7.53 4.96
N SER A 311 1.31 -6.87 5.43
CA SER A 311 0.56 -5.88 4.65
C SER A 311 1.43 -4.68 4.28
N ALA A 312 2.21 -4.16 5.23
CA ALA A 312 3.15 -3.06 5.00
C ALA A 312 4.24 -3.44 3.98
N LEU A 313 4.87 -4.60 4.14
CA LEU A 313 5.94 -5.10 3.25
C LEU A 313 5.44 -5.30 1.81
N LEU A 314 4.22 -5.80 1.62
CA LEU A 314 3.58 -5.98 0.30
C LEU A 314 3.32 -4.67 -0.45
N GLU A 315 3.39 -3.53 0.23
CA GLU A 315 3.37 -2.21 -0.38
C GLU A 315 4.78 -1.61 -0.47
N LEU A 316 5.53 -1.60 0.63
CA LEU A 316 6.85 -0.97 0.74
C LEU A 316 7.84 -1.48 -0.32
N HIS A 317 7.83 -2.78 -0.65
CA HIS A 317 8.75 -3.32 -1.66
C HIS A 317 8.58 -2.63 -3.03
N ARG A 318 7.36 -2.20 -3.38
CA ARG A 318 7.05 -1.49 -4.63
C ARG A 318 7.68 -0.10 -4.71
N PHE A 319 8.01 0.50 -3.57
CA PHE A 319 8.70 1.80 -3.48
C PHE A 319 10.23 1.67 -3.39
N VAL A 320 10.77 0.50 -3.06
CA VAL A 320 12.22 0.28 -2.94
C VAL A 320 12.85 0.13 -4.32
N ALA A 321 13.77 1.04 -4.67
CA ALA A 321 14.48 1.03 -5.95
C ALA A 321 15.51 -0.10 -6.08
N ASP A 322 16.22 -0.43 -5.00
CA ASP A 322 17.21 -1.52 -4.97
C ASP A 322 16.53 -2.89 -5.14
N PRO A 323 16.90 -3.70 -6.17
CA PRO A 323 16.30 -5.02 -6.37
C PRO A 323 16.58 -6.00 -5.23
N VAL A 324 17.71 -5.88 -4.50
CA VAL A 324 18.06 -6.82 -3.43
C VAL A 324 17.16 -6.60 -2.20
N GLN A 325 17.04 -5.35 -1.74
CA GLN A 325 16.15 -4.99 -0.64
C GLN A 325 14.67 -5.11 -1.02
N ARG A 326 14.28 -4.83 -2.27
CA ARG A 326 12.93 -5.14 -2.78
C ARG A 326 12.61 -6.62 -2.64
N ALA A 327 13.47 -7.50 -3.15
CA ALA A 327 13.30 -8.94 -3.05
C ALA A 327 13.28 -9.40 -1.57
N ARG A 328 14.16 -8.87 -0.72
CA ARG A 328 14.16 -9.12 0.73
C ARG A 328 12.79 -8.84 1.35
N TYR A 329 12.20 -7.68 1.05
CA TYR A 329 10.93 -7.26 1.65
C TYR A 329 9.76 -8.08 1.11
N GLN A 330 9.73 -8.35 -0.19
CA GLN A 330 8.73 -9.21 -0.82
C GLN A 330 8.77 -10.63 -0.23
N SER A 331 9.95 -11.27 -0.20
CA SER A 331 10.11 -12.62 0.36
C SER A 331 9.79 -12.69 1.86
N ALA A 332 10.07 -11.63 2.63
CA ALA A 332 9.68 -11.57 4.04
C ALA A 332 8.16 -11.56 4.22
N ALA A 333 7.44 -10.77 3.41
CA ALA A 333 5.97 -10.74 3.45
C ALA A 333 5.35 -12.09 3.08
N LEU A 334 5.89 -12.76 2.04
CA LEU A 334 5.42 -14.09 1.62
C LEU A 334 5.61 -15.14 2.71
N ARG A 335 6.75 -15.13 3.43
CA ARG A 335 7.01 -16.06 4.55
C ARG A 335 6.18 -15.79 5.81
N MET A 336 5.80 -14.54 6.04
CA MET A 336 4.79 -14.21 7.06
C MET A 336 3.43 -14.79 6.67
N LEU A 337 2.99 -14.62 5.42
CA LEU A 337 1.73 -15.19 4.93
C LEU A 337 1.74 -16.72 4.87
N GLU A 338 2.83 -17.36 4.47
CA GLU A 338 3.03 -18.82 4.53
C GLU A 338 2.80 -19.33 5.95
N SER A 339 3.38 -18.64 6.94
CA SER A 339 3.25 -19.01 8.34
C SER A 339 1.83 -18.73 8.87
N LEU A 340 1.25 -17.56 8.57
CA LEU A 340 -0.10 -17.19 9.02
C LEU A 340 -1.23 -18.00 8.35
N THR A 341 -1.05 -18.49 7.12
CA THR A 341 -1.98 -19.40 6.44
C THR A 341 -1.85 -20.85 6.93
N SER A 342 -0.75 -21.21 7.59
CA SER A 342 -0.52 -22.57 8.09
C SER A 342 -1.44 -22.96 9.27
N PRO A 343 -1.64 -24.27 9.53
CA PRO A 343 -2.40 -24.75 10.69
C PRO A 343 -1.80 -24.40 12.06
N ALA A 344 -0.60 -23.81 12.13
CA ALA A 344 -0.01 -23.31 13.37
C ALA A 344 -0.50 -21.91 13.76
N TYR A 345 -1.13 -21.16 12.85
CA TYR A 345 -1.60 -19.80 13.08
C TYR A 345 -3.02 -19.52 12.57
N LEU A 346 -3.49 -20.24 11.55
CA LEU A 346 -4.88 -20.17 11.09
C LEU A 346 -5.80 -20.91 12.08
N ALA A 347 -6.90 -20.27 12.50
CA ALA A 347 -7.82 -20.82 13.51
C ALA A 347 -8.66 -22.06 13.07
N ALA A 348 -8.36 -22.63 11.90
CA ALA A 348 -9.10 -23.74 11.30
C ALA A 348 -9.07 -25.00 12.19
N GLY A 349 -10.25 -25.59 12.44
CA GLY A 349 -10.39 -26.75 13.33
C GLY A 349 -10.37 -26.43 14.83
N THR A 350 -10.17 -25.17 15.23
CA THR A 350 -10.26 -24.73 16.64
C THR A 350 -11.66 -24.25 17.02
N ARG A 351 -11.85 -23.80 18.28
CA ARG A 351 -13.06 -23.09 18.73
C ARG A 351 -12.99 -21.57 18.52
N ASN A 352 -11.82 -21.02 18.19
CA ASN A 352 -11.65 -19.58 18.01
C ASN A 352 -12.50 -19.10 16.81
N ALA A 353 -13.17 -17.97 16.97
CA ALA A 353 -14.06 -17.39 15.97
C ALA A 353 -13.34 -16.37 15.05
N GLY A 354 -12.17 -15.87 15.45
CA GLY A 354 -11.30 -15.06 14.59
C GLY A 354 -10.59 -15.89 13.52
N ILE A 355 -9.91 -15.25 12.59
CA ILE A 355 -9.20 -15.91 11.48
C ILE A 355 -7.85 -16.46 11.97
N LEU A 356 -7.14 -15.69 12.79
CA LEU A 356 -5.83 -16.04 13.35
C LEU A 356 -5.87 -16.41 14.84
N LEU A 357 -4.87 -17.21 15.23
CA LEU A 357 -4.50 -17.56 16.59
C LEU A 357 -3.33 -16.70 17.06
N HIS A 358 -2.92 -16.85 18.33
CA HIS A 358 -1.62 -16.39 18.84
C HIS A 358 -1.33 -14.89 18.67
N GLY A 359 -2.34 -14.05 18.89
CA GLY A 359 -2.20 -12.61 19.06
C GLY A 359 -1.99 -12.21 20.53
N VAL A 360 -1.31 -11.09 20.78
CA VAL A 360 -1.05 -10.56 22.14
C VAL A 360 -1.40 -9.08 22.25
N GLY A 361 -2.52 -8.76 22.89
CA GLY A 361 -3.04 -7.41 23.06
C GLY A 361 -2.25 -6.55 24.06
N HIS A 362 -2.20 -6.92 25.33
CA HIS A 362 -1.45 -6.20 26.37
C HIS A 362 -0.95 -7.20 27.42
N LEU A 363 0.25 -7.74 27.22
CA LEU A 363 0.83 -8.77 28.10
C LEU A 363 1.20 -8.26 29.51
N PRO A 364 1.82 -7.08 29.71
CA PRO A 364 2.11 -6.55 31.05
C PRO A 364 0.91 -6.50 32.02
N ALA A 365 -0.27 -6.14 31.53
CA ALA A 365 -1.53 -6.14 32.30
C ALA A 365 -2.32 -7.46 32.21
N GLY A 366 -1.83 -8.49 31.50
CA GLY A 366 -2.49 -9.79 31.35
C GLY A 366 -3.75 -9.78 30.46
N HIS A 367 -3.98 -8.74 29.67
CA HIS A 367 -5.14 -8.63 28.79
C HIS A 367 -4.83 -9.18 27.39
N GLU A 368 -5.74 -10.02 26.88
CA GLU A 368 -5.74 -10.47 25.48
C GLU A 368 -4.43 -11.16 25.05
N VAL A 369 -3.88 -11.98 25.94
CA VAL A 369 -2.68 -12.81 25.70
C VAL A 369 -3.09 -14.16 25.11
N ASP A 370 -2.50 -14.53 23.98
CA ASP A 370 -2.76 -15.79 23.25
C ASP A 370 -4.23 -15.95 22.81
N VAL A 371 -4.72 -14.97 22.06
CA VAL A 371 -6.10 -14.90 21.56
C VAL A 371 -6.13 -14.55 20.06
N GLY A 372 -7.25 -14.80 19.38
CA GLY A 372 -7.52 -14.14 18.08
C GLY A 372 -7.82 -12.66 18.28
N LEU A 373 -7.36 -11.80 17.37
CA LEU A 373 -7.46 -10.33 17.47
C LEU A 373 -7.98 -9.75 16.15
N VAL A 374 -9.04 -8.94 16.22
CA VAL A 374 -9.73 -8.40 15.02
C VAL A 374 -8.81 -7.58 14.12
N TYR A 375 -7.86 -6.82 14.69
CA TYR A 375 -6.88 -6.09 13.87
C TYR A 375 -5.87 -7.02 13.18
N GLY A 376 -5.50 -8.15 13.81
CA GLY A 376 -4.69 -9.18 13.14
C GLY A 376 -5.44 -9.82 11.97
N ASP A 377 -6.72 -10.13 12.16
CA ASP A 377 -7.61 -10.68 11.15
C ASP A 377 -7.79 -9.72 9.95
N TYR A 378 -8.02 -8.42 10.22
CA TYR A 378 -8.07 -7.36 9.21
C TYR A 378 -6.77 -7.24 8.41
N TYR A 379 -5.62 -7.06 9.06
CA TYR A 379 -4.36 -6.89 8.33
C TYR A 379 -3.91 -8.16 7.60
N PHE A 380 -4.33 -9.34 8.05
CA PHE A 380 -4.11 -10.60 7.34
C PHE A 380 -4.95 -10.67 6.06
N LEU A 381 -6.25 -10.35 6.13
CA LEU A 381 -7.09 -10.24 4.94
C LEU A 381 -6.61 -9.16 3.97
N GLU A 382 -6.13 -8.03 4.48
CA GLU A 382 -5.53 -6.99 3.65
C GLU A 382 -4.25 -7.48 2.96
N ALA A 383 -3.36 -8.17 3.69
CA ALA A 383 -2.14 -8.74 3.12
C ALA A 383 -2.45 -9.82 2.06
N LEU A 384 -3.43 -10.70 2.29
CA LEU A 384 -3.89 -11.67 1.28
C LEU A 384 -4.50 -10.97 0.05
N MET A 385 -5.22 -9.87 0.23
CA MET A 385 -5.75 -9.06 -0.88
C MET A 385 -4.62 -8.39 -1.67
N ARG A 386 -3.69 -7.72 -0.99
CA ARG A 386 -2.50 -7.07 -1.59
C ARG A 386 -1.64 -8.10 -2.33
N TYR A 387 -1.50 -9.32 -1.82
CA TYR A 387 -0.82 -10.43 -2.49
C TYR A 387 -1.54 -10.84 -3.79
N ARG A 388 -2.86 -11.08 -3.74
CA ARG A 388 -3.64 -11.50 -4.93
C ARG A 388 -3.75 -10.42 -6.01
N GLN A 389 -3.78 -9.14 -5.64
CA GLN A 389 -3.71 -8.02 -6.59
C GLN A 389 -2.34 -7.92 -7.28
N GLN A 390 -1.30 -8.56 -6.74
CA GLN A 390 0.06 -8.57 -7.28
C GLN A 390 0.42 -9.86 -8.04
N GLN A 391 -0.42 -10.89 -8.02
CA GLN A 391 -0.21 -12.10 -8.83
C GLN A 391 -0.77 -11.94 -10.26
N PRO A 392 -0.22 -12.65 -11.25
CA PRO A 392 -0.92 -12.91 -12.52
C PRO A 392 -2.34 -13.48 -12.27
N PRO A 393 -3.27 -13.39 -13.25
CA PRO A 393 -4.57 -14.00 -13.04
C PRO A 393 -4.35 -15.52 -13.05
N PRO A 394 -4.93 -16.26 -12.08
CA PRO A 394 -4.68 -17.70 -11.98
C PRO A 394 -5.12 -18.41 -13.26
N ASP A 395 -4.41 -19.48 -13.63
CA ASP A 395 -4.71 -20.31 -14.79
C ASP A 395 -6.08 -21.01 -14.64
N GLY A 396 -7.14 -20.32 -15.08
CA GLY A 396 -8.52 -20.78 -15.00
C GLY A 396 -9.54 -19.63 -14.97
N ASP A 397 -10.80 -19.99 -14.70
CA ASP A 397 -11.96 -19.11 -14.89
C ASP A 397 -12.11 -17.96 -13.86
N ALA A 398 -11.24 -17.89 -12.84
CA ALA A 398 -11.38 -16.92 -11.74
C ALA A 398 -10.93 -15.49 -12.12
N GLY A 399 -9.81 -15.37 -12.85
CA GLY A 399 -9.32 -14.12 -13.44
C GLY A 399 -9.05 -12.94 -12.49
N TRP A 400 -8.97 -11.76 -13.09
CA TRP A 400 -8.89 -10.43 -12.49
C TRP A 400 -10.16 -9.63 -12.86
N HIS A 401 -10.73 -8.85 -11.93
CA HIS A 401 -12.00 -8.14 -12.14
C HIS A 401 -11.81 -6.62 -12.28
N SER A 402 -12.48 -6.01 -13.25
CA SER A 402 -12.43 -4.56 -13.51
C SER A 402 -12.87 -3.71 -12.30
N LYS A 403 -12.25 -2.53 -12.10
CA LYS A 403 -12.55 -1.62 -10.98
C LYS A 403 -13.14 -0.27 -11.41
N GLN A 404 -13.99 0.31 -10.54
CA GLN A 404 -14.57 1.65 -10.71
C GLN A 404 -13.65 2.79 -10.24
N ALA A 405 -12.62 2.48 -9.45
CA ALA A 405 -11.49 3.37 -9.17
C ALA A 405 -10.29 3.01 -10.07
N PHE A 406 -9.33 3.92 -10.21
CA PHE A 406 -8.00 3.58 -10.76
C PHE A 406 -7.13 2.86 -9.70
N ALA A 407 -7.21 3.30 -8.44
CA ALA A 407 -6.70 2.53 -7.30
C ALA A 407 -7.33 1.13 -7.27
N GLY A 408 -6.51 0.09 -7.13
CA GLY A 408 -6.96 -1.31 -7.19
C GLY A 408 -7.25 -1.87 -8.60
N SER A 409 -7.26 -1.04 -9.65
CA SER A 409 -7.43 -1.51 -11.05
C SER A 409 -6.17 -2.13 -11.65
N LEU A 410 -5.02 -1.91 -11.03
CA LEU A 410 -3.69 -2.24 -11.56
C LEU A 410 -3.24 -3.62 -11.09
N TYR A 411 -2.83 -4.44 -12.06
CA TYR A 411 -2.29 -5.77 -11.85
C TYR A 411 -0.89 -5.88 -12.47
N ALA A 412 0.00 -6.60 -11.82
CA ALA A 412 1.40 -6.74 -12.26
C ALA A 412 1.54 -7.82 -13.35
N LEU A 413 2.39 -7.53 -14.35
CA LEU A 413 2.74 -8.45 -15.44
C LEU A 413 4.13 -9.09 -15.25
N GLY A 414 4.87 -8.67 -14.23
CA GLY A 414 6.30 -8.96 -14.06
C GLY A 414 7.16 -7.77 -14.47
N SER A 415 8.43 -8.03 -14.81
CA SER A 415 9.39 -7.00 -15.23
C SER A 415 10.34 -7.54 -16.29
N GLY A 416 10.98 -6.66 -17.06
CA GLY A 416 11.85 -7.04 -18.18
C GLY A 416 11.13 -7.26 -19.51
N HIS A 417 9.82 -6.99 -19.58
CA HIS A 417 9.04 -7.03 -20.81
C HIS A 417 9.34 -5.82 -21.70
N THR A 418 10.39 -5.91 -22.52
CA THR A 418 10.87 -4.84 -23.41
C THR A 418 10.89 -5.30 -24.88
N GLY A 419 11.06 -4.35 -25.82
CA GLY A 419 11.15 -4.66 -27.26
C GLY A 419 9.81 -4.95 -27.91
N VAL A 420 9.75 -6.03 -28.70
CA VAL A 420 8.52 -6.49 -29.37
C VAL A 420 7.91 -7.66 -28.61
N LEU A 421 6.64 -7.50 -28.24
CA LEU A 421 5.92 -8.39 -27.33
C LEU A 421 4.61 -8.87 -27.96
N THR A 422 4.21 -10.09 -27.61
CA THR A 422 2.83 -10.58 -27.78
C THR A 422 2.20 -10.73 -26.39
N VAL A 423 1.04 -10.11 -26.21
CA VAL A 423 0.20 -10.26 -25.03
C VAL A 423 -1.03 -11.08 -25.41
N GLU A 424 -1.36 -12.11 -24.63
CA GLU A 424 -2.53 -12.97 -24.85
C GLU A 424 -3.32 -13.11 -23.57
N PHE A 425 -4.65 -12.94 -23.64
CA PHE A 425 -5.56 -13.06 -22.50
C PHE A 425 -6.99 -13.33 -23.00
N ASP A 426 -7.89 -13.75 -22.11
CA ASP A 426 -9.33 -13.72 -22.40
C ASP A 426 -10.04 -12.62 -21.63
N VAL A 427 -11.16 -12.14 -22.16
CA VAL A 427 -12.03 -11.17 -21.51
C VAL A 427 -13.49 -11.61 -21.56
N THR A 428 -14.18 -11.48 -20.43
CA THR A 428 -15.59 -11.84 -20.25
C THR A 428 -16.37 -10.63 -19.70
N PRO A 429 -17.14 -9.90 -20.52
CA PRO A 429 -18.02 -8.83 -20.04
C PRO A 429 -19.20 -9.39 -19.24
N HIS A 430 -19.58 -8.72 -18.15
CA HIS A 430 -20.70 -9.11 -17.27
C HIS A 430 -21.99 -8.30 -17.53
N GLY A 431 -22.09 -7.67 -18.71
CA GLY A 431 -23.25 -6.90 -19.14
C GLY A 431 -23.18 -6.60 -20.65
N PRO A 432 -24.28 -6.09 -21.25
CA PRO A 432 -24.36 -5.80 -22.69
C PRO A 432 -23.82 -4.40 -23.07
N ALA A 433 -23.61 -3.52 -22.10
CA ALA A 433 -23.23 -2.12 -22.29
C ALA A 433 -22.10 -1.72 -21.32
N VAL A 434 -21.03 -2.50 -21.32
CA VAL A 434 -19.80 -2.27 -20.53
C VAL A 434 -19.05 -1.06 -21.09
N ASP A 435 -18.50 -0.20 -20.23
CA ASP A 435 -17.54 0.85 -20.64
C ASP A 435 -16.21 0.62 -19.92
N GLY A 436 -15.49 -0.38 -20.41
CA GLY A 436 -14.42 -1.08 -19.71
C GLY A 436 -13.11 -1.10 -20.50
N VAL A 437 -12.07 -0.49 -19.95
CA VAL A 437 -10.75 -0.36 -20.57
C VAL A 437 -9.77 -1.37 -19.96
N MET A 438 -9.06 -2.07 -20.83
CA MET A 438 -7.85 -2.85 -20.55
C MET A 438 -6.66 -2.05 -21.08
N GLY A 439 -5.97 -1.32 -20.21
CA GLY A 439 -4.86 -0.42 -20.59
C GLY A 439 -3.53 -0.85 -19.99
N TYR A 440 -2.42 -0.65 -20.71
CA TYR A 440 -1.10 -1.15 -20.30
C TYR A 440 -0.13 -0.01 -20.00
N VAL A 441 0.70 -0.20 -18.97
CA VAL A 441 1.70 0.75 -18.46
C VAL A 441 2.97 0.04 -17.97
N GLY A 442 4.04 0.80 -17.73
CA GLY A 442 5.33 0.27 -17.27
C GLY A 442 5.34 -0.14 -15.80
N SER A 443 6.36 -0.92 -15.40
CA SER A 443 6.48 -1.52 -14.06
C SER A 443 6.39 -0.49 -12.92
N ALA A 444 6.91 0.71 -13.13
CA ALA A 444 6.95 1.79 -12.14
C ALA A 444 5.85 2.86 -12.34
N ALA A 445 4.94 2.69 -13.30
CA ALA A 445 3.92 3.68 -13.59
C ALA A 445 2.86 3.77 -12.47
N GLN A 446 2.36 4.99 -12.27
CA GLN A 446 1.15 5.27 -11.50
C GLN A 446 0.02 5.60 -12.48
N VAL A 447 -1.19 5.12 -12.21
CA VAL A 447 -2.37 5.39 -13.03
C VAL A 447 -3.44 6.03 -12.15
N SER A 448 -3.78 7.25 -12.50
CA SER A 448 -4.77 8.13 -11.89
C SER A 448 -5.90 8.50 -12.86
N SER A 449 -5.61 8.44 -14.16
CA SER A 449 -6.46 8.89 -15.25
C SER A 449 -6.35 7.98 -16.47
N TYR A 450 -7.30 8.09 -17.41
CA TYR A 450 -7.17 7.42 -18.71
C TYR A 450 -6.05 8.01 -19.59
N ALA A 451 -5.53 9.21 -19.31
CA ALA A 451 -4.41 9.78 -20.06
C ALA A 451 -3.10 8.98 -19.79
N ASP A 452 -3.02 8.34 -18.64
CA ASP A 452 -1.84 7.63 -18.15
C ASP A 452 -1.68 6.23 -18.81
N LEU A 453 -2.52 5.90 -19.79
CA LEU A 453 -2.61 4.59 -20.47
C LEU A 453 -2.17 4.69 -21.96
N PRO A 454 -0.88 4.48 -22.30
CA PRO A 454 -0.38 4.49 -23.68
C PRO A 454 -1.11 3.52 -24.61
N ILE A 455 -1.37 2.30 -24.16
CA ILE A 455 -2.08 1.26 -24.90
C ILE A 455 -3.47 1.09 -24.27
N SER A 456 -4.52 0.88 -25.07
CA SER A 456 -5.85 0.56 -24.52
C SER A 456 -6.70 -0.25 -25.50
N VAL A 457 -7.16 -1.42 -25.07
CA VAL A 457 -8.32 -2.14 -25.65
C VAL A 457 -9.53 -1.80 -24.79
N ARG A 458 -10.72 -1.68 -25.39
CA ARG A 458 -11.94 -1.27 -24.68
C ARG A 458 -13.16 -2.06 -25.11
N LEU A 459 -13.94 -2.48 -24.13
CA LEU A 459 -15.36 -2.81 -24.26
C LEU A 459 -16.13 -1.49 -24.27
N ASN A 460 -16.72 -1.12 -25.40
CA ASN A 460 -17.46 0.12 -25.60
C ASN A 460 -18.95 -0.08 -25.21
N PRO A 461 -19.62 0.89 -24.54
CA PRO A 461 -21.00 0.73 -24.09
C PRO A 461 -22.04 0.63 -25.23
N SER A 462 -21.64 0.80 -26.50
CA SER A 462 -22.46 0.44 -27.67
C SER A 462 -22.48 -1.07 -28.01
N GLY A 463 -21.82 -1.92 -27.21
CA GLY A 463 -21.84 -3.38 -27.37
C GLY A 463 -20.75 -3.94 -28.30
N VAL A 464 -19.66 -3.19 -28.54
CA VAL A 464 -18.53 -3.60 -29.40
C VAL A 464 -17.18 -3.40 -28.71
N PHE A 465 -16.14 -4.09 -29.19
CA PHE A 465 -14.75 -3.76 -28.87
C PHE A 465 -14.24 -2.60 -29.75
N ASP A 466 -13.38 -1.76 -29.17
CA ASP A 466 -12.51 -0.82 -29.89
C ASP A 466 -11.14 -0.67 -29.21
N ALA A 467 -10.20 0.04 -29.86
CA ALA A 467 -8.85 0.27 -29.37
C ALA A 467 -8.42 1.73 -29.54
N ARG A 468 -7.44 2.18 -28.74
CA ARG A 468 -6.95 3.57 -28.76
C ARG A 468 -5.92 3.78 -29.88
N ASN A 469 -6.17 4.72 -30.79
CA ASN A 469 -5.20 5.20 -31.77
C ASN A 469 -4.87 6.65 -31.48
N GLY A 470 -3.77 6.91 -30.76
CA GLY A 470 -3.37 8.26 -30.34
C GLY A 470 -4.46 9.02 -29.56
N ALA A 471 -5.10 9.99 -30.23
CA ALA A 471 -6.11 10.87 -29.66
C ALA A 471 -7.55 10.30 -29.67
N VAL A 472 -7.82 9.21 -30.40
CA VAL A 472 -9.19 8.66 -30.59
C VAL A 472 -9.29 7.18 -30.21
N TYR A 473 -10.51 6.68 -30.01
CA TYR A 473 -10.82 5.25 -30.06
C TYR A 473 -11.35 4.90 -31.46
N ALA A 474 -10.95 3.74 -31.98
CA ALA A 474 -11.33 3.24 -33.30
C ALA A 474 -11.23 1.70 -33.36
N ALA A 475 -11.84 1.11 -34.38
CA ALA A 475 -11.60 -0.27 -34.79
C ALA A 475 -11.61 -0.35 -36.32
N ALA A 476 -10.70 -1.14 -36.89
CA ALA A 476 -10.71 -1.49 -38.31
C ALA A 476 -11.90 -2.42 -38.64
N ASN A 477 -12.14 -3.41 -37.77
CA ASN A 477 -13.29 -4.31 -37.82
C ASN A 477 -13.92 -4.38 -36.42
N PRO A 478 -14.99 -3.61 -36.11
CA PRO A 478 -15.65 -3.64 -34.81
C PRO A 478 -16.22 -5.03 -34.50
N VAL A 479 -15.81 -5.62 -33.38
CA VAL A 479 -16.29 -6.94 -32.93
C VAL A 479 -17.40 -6.75 -31.88
N PRO A 480 -18.64 -7.23 -32.10
CA PRO A 480 -19.68 -7.15 -31.09
C PRO A 480 -19.44 -8.13 -29.94
N TYR A 481 -19.76 -7.72 -28.71
CA TYR A 481 -19.68 -8.58 -27.53
C TYR A 481 -21.04 -8.90 -26.91
N THR A 482 -21.14 -10.08 -26.30
CA THR A 482 -22.32 -10.56 -25.57
C THR A 482 -21.95 -10.78 -24.11
N ALA A 483 -22.85 -10.42 -23.19
CA ALA A 483 -22.65 -10.64 -21.76
C ALA A 483 -22.41 -12.13 -21.45
N HIS A 484 -21.46 -12.42 -20.57
CA HIS A 484 -21.04 -13.75 -20.11
C HIS A 484 -20.51 -14.68 -21.21
N GLN A 485 -20.13 -14.13 -22.37
CA GLN A 485 -19.35 -14.83 -23.38
C GLN A 485 -17.88 -14.44 -23.26
N THR A 486 -16.98 -15.40 -23.44
CA THR A 486 -15.52 -15.21 -23.27
C THR A 486 -14.86 -15.02 -24.63
N TYR A 487 -14.11 -13.93 -24.78
CA TYR A 487 -13.42 -13.54 -26.02
C TYR A 487 -11.92 -13.64 -25.80
N HIS A 488 -11.20 -14.34 -26.67
CA HIS A 488 -9.74 -14.35 -26.62
C HIS A 488 -9.19 -13.11 -27.30
N VAL A 489 -8.20 -12.46 -26.69
CA VAL A 489 -7.57 -11.22 -27.16
C VAL A 489 -6.07 -11.42 -27.27
N ARG A 490 -5.54 -11.07 -28.44
CA ARG A 490 -4.10 -11.10 -28.73
C ARG A 490 -3.65 -9.69 -29.13
N VAL A 491 -2.64 -9.16 -28.47
CA VAL A 491 -2.09 -7.81 -28.71
C VAL A 491 -0.61 -7.94 -29.07
N GLY A 492 -0.24 -7.54 -30.28
CA GLY A 492 1.16 -7.36 -30.66
C GLY A 492 1.58 -5.93 -30.32
N VAL A 493 2.62 -5.77 -29.50
CA VAL A 493 3.12 -4.48 -29.02
C VAL A 493 4.57 -4.29 -29.47
N ASP A 494 4.85 -3.18 -30.12
CA ASP A 494 6.18 -2.72 -30.47
C ASP A 494 6.49 -1.48 -29.62
N LEU A 495 7.23 -1.69 -28.51
CA LEU A 495 7.59 -0.61 -27.59
C LEU A 495 8.55 0.41 -28.25
N PRO A 496 9.62 0.00 -28.99
CA PRO A 496 10.47 0.93 -29.74
C PRO A 496 9.73 1.81 -30.76
N ALA A 497 8.79 1.26 -31.55
CA ALA A 497 8.03 2.02 -32.53
C ALA A 497 6.85 2.81 -31.93
N GLN A 498 6.49 2.52 -30.67
CA GLN A 498 5.28 3.00 -29.98
C GLN A 498 4.00 2.63 -30.73
N ARG A 499 3.90 1.36 -31.13
CA ARG A 499 2.80 0.80 -31.94
C ARG A 499 2.21 -0.45 -31.33
N TYR A 500 0.94 -0.70 -31.63
CA TYR A 500 0.32 -1.98 -31.36
C TYR A 500 -0.77 -2.36 -32.35
N SER A 501 -1.01 -3.66 -32.45
CA SER A 501 -2.11 -4.27 -33.20
C SER A 501 -2.90 -5.19 -32.28
N VAL A 502 -4.22 -5.26 -32.47
CA VAL A 502 -5.15 -6.03 -31.62
C VAL A 502 -5.95 -6.98 -32.49
N TRP A 503 -6.00 -8.23 -32.05
CA TRP A 503 -6.82 -9.30 -32.61
C TRP A 503 -7.78 -9.85 -31.54
N LEU A 504 -8.96 -10.27 -31.99
CA LEU A 504 -10.04 -10.78 -31.15
C LEU A 504 -10.63 -12.05 -31.77
N THR A 505 -10.70 -13.12 -30.99
CA THR A 505 -11.37 -14.37 -31.38
C THR A 505 -12.65 -14.51 -30.55
N PRO A 506 -13.83 -14.26 -31.13
CA PRO A 506 -15.10 -14.49 -30.46
C PRO A 506 -15.34 -15.99 -30.23
N PRO A 507 -16.13 -16.38 -29.22
CA PRO A 507 -16.37 -17.79 -28.92
C PRO A 507 -17.04 -18.51 -30.09
N GLY A 508 -16.36 -19.53 -30.63
CA GLY A 508 -16.82 -20.32 -31.77
C GLY A 508 -16.62 -19.68 -33.16
N LEU A 509 -15.94 -18.53 -33.24
CA LEU A 509 -15.69 -17.79 -34.50
C LEU A 509 -14.17 -17.65 -34.76
N PRO A 510 -13.74 -17.36 -36.01
CA PRO A 510 -12.34 -17.09 -36.32
C PRO A 510 -11.85 -15.75 -35.71
N GLU A 511 -10.52 -15.61 -35.63
CA GLU A 511 -9.86 -14.38 -35.19
C GLU A 511 -10.12 -13.21 -36.15
N VAL A 512 -10.37 -12.03 -35.59
CA VAL A 512 -10.65 -10.77 -36.30
C VAL A 512 -9.61 -9.72 -35.92
N LEU A 513 -9.01 -9.06 -36.91
CA LEU A 513 -8.13 -7.91 -36.74
C LEU A 513 -8.95 -6.67 -36.32
N LEU A 514 -8.95 -6.37 -35.01
CA LEU A 514 -9.64 -5.20 -34.45
C LEU A 514 -8.90 -3.91 -34.78
N ALA A 515 -7.57 -3.90 -34.65
CA ALA A 515 -6.73 -2.71 -34.82
C ALA A 515 -5.37 -3.10 -35.39
N GLU A 516 -4.84 -2.26 -36.29
CA GLU A 516 -3.59 -2.51 -37.00
C GLU A 516 -2.67 -1.28 -36.90
N ASN A 517 -1.48 -1.47 -36.34
CA ASN A 517 -0.40 -0.46 -36.26
C ASN A 517 -0.85 0.88 -35.61
N TYR A 518 -1.73 0.80 -34.62
CA TYR A 518 -2.25 1.96 -33.89
C TYR A 518 -1.13 2.62 -33.07
N ALA A 519 -1.12 3.94 -33.06
CA ALA A 519 -0.19 4.72 -32.24
C ALA A 519 -0.58 4.65 -30.76
N PHE A 520 0.43 4.58 -29.88
CA PHE A 520 0.23 4.82 -28.46
C PHE A 520 -0.45 6.18 -28.21
N ARG A 521 -1.18 6.28 -27.11
CA ARG A 521 -2.01 7.44 -26.75
C ARG A 521 -1.18 8.74 -26.75
N THR A 522 -1.65 9.72 -27.51
CA THR A 522 -1.03 11.04 -27.61
C THR A 522 -1.02 11.72 -26.23
N GLY A 523 0.16 12.09 -25.76
CA GLY A 523 0.35 12.74 -24.45
C GLY A 523 0.40 11.79 -23.24
N ALA A 524 0.40 10.47 -23.44
CA ALA A 524 0.61 9.52 -22.36
C ALA A 524 2.11 9.45 -21.94
N PRO A 525 2.43 8.97 -20.72
CA PRO A 525 3.81 8.77 -20.29
C PRO A 525 4.60 7.82 -21.20
N PRO A 526 5.94 7.98 -21.34
CA PRO A 526 6.77 7.06 -22.09
C PRO A 526 6.69 5.61 -21.57
N LEU A 527 6.56 4.65 -22.48
CA LEU A 527 6.44 3.23 -22.16
C LEU A 527 7.69 2.47 -22.64
N ALA A 528 8.64 2.25 -21.73
CA ALA A 528 9.88 1.52 -22.00
C ALA A 528 9.75 0.00 -21.74
N ASP A 529 8.83 -0.39 -20.86
CA ASP A 529 8.53 -1.77 -20.48
C ASP A 529 7.01 -1.98 -20.35
N LEU A 530 6.55 -3.23 -20.42
CA LEU A 530 5.14 -3.60 -20.26
C LEU A 530 4.88 -4.30 -18.90
N GLY A 531 5.03 -3.56 -17.80
CA GLY A 531 5.03 -4.11 -16.44
C GLY A 531 3.69 -4.22 -15.71
N GLN A 532 2.63 -3.52 -16.13
CA GLN A 532 1.31 -3.57 -15.49
C GLN A 532 0.14 -3.45 -16.50
N VAL A 533 -1.03 -3.96 -16.11
CA VAL A 533 -2.31 -3.72 -16.81
C VAL A 533 -3.36 -3.13 -15.84
N SER A 534 -4.09 -2.12 -16.30
CA SER A 534 -5.25 -1.52 -15.61
C SER A 534 -6.55 -2.07 -16.20
N LEU A 535 -7.43 -2.62 -15.36
CA LEU A 535 -8.77 -3.08 -15.73
C LEU A 535 -9.83 -2.14 -15.15
N ARG A 536 -10.39 -1.26 -15.98
CA ARG A 536 -11.04 -0.03 -15.51
C ARG A 536 -12.42 0.19 -16.14
N SER A 537 -13.50 0.09 -15.35
CA SER A 537 -14.89 0.37 -15.78
C SER A 537 -15.39 1.72 -15.28
N THR A 538 -15.99 2.56 -16.13
CA THR A 538 -16.60 3.83 -15.66
C THR A 538 -17.83 3.61 -14.76
N GLN A 539 -18.53 2.49 -14.92
CA GLN A 539 -19.86 2.27 -14.33
C GLN A 539 -19.81 1.59 -12.95
N ARG A 540 -19.01 0.52 -12.78
CA ARG A 540 -18.97 -0.26 -11.53
C ARG A 540 -17.79 -1.24 -11.45
N ASP A 541 -17.49 -1.66 -10.23
CA ASP A 541 -16.67 -2.85 -9.97
C ASP A 541 -17.29 -4.11 -10.60
N ASN A 542 -16.41 -5.01 -11.04
CA ASN A 542 -16.74 -6.32 -11.62
C ASN A 542 -17.69 -6.27 -12.84
N GLU A 543 -17.52 -5.27 -13.70
CA GLU A 543 -18.24 -5.16 -14.98
C GLU A 543 -17.66 -6.07 -16.09
N PHE A 544 -16.38 -6.41 -16.01
CA PHE A 544 -15.75 -7.47 -16.82
C PHE A 544 -14.62 -8.16 -16.07
N THR A 545 -14.29 -9.39 -16.48
CA THR A 545 -13.15 -10.18 -15.99
C THR A 545 -12.12 -10.40 -17.09
N VAL A 546 -10.85 -10.46 -16.74
CA VAL A 546 -9.73 -10.88 -17.61
C VAL A 546 -9.05 -12.12 -17.03
N ALA A 547 -8.80 -13.14 -17.85
CA ALA A 547 -8.22 -14.42 -17.43
C ALA A 547 -7.08 -14.87 -18.36
N ARG A 548 -6.28 -15.86 -17.92
CA ARG A 548 -5.18 -16.50 -18.66
C ARG A 548 -4.23 -15.49 -19.35
N HIS A 549 -3.91 -14.41 -18.65
CA HIS A 549 -3.10 -13.32 -19.16
C HIS A 549 -1.61 -13.68 -19.18
N THR A 550 -0.98 -13.53 -20.34
CA THR A 550 0.44 -13.82 -20.56
C THR A 550 1.10 -12.73 -21.39
N VAL A 551 2.38 -12.46 -21.11
CA VAL A 551 3.26 -11.59 -21.92
C VAL A 551 4.45 -12.43 -22.39
N LYS A 552 4.76 -12.38 -23.68
CA LYS A 552 5.81 -13.17 -24.34
C LYS A 552 6.61 -12.26 -25.26
N ALA A 553 7.93 -12.37 -25.28
CA ALA A 553 8.74 -11.74 -26.32
C ALA A 553 8.46 -12.39 -27.68
N THR A 554 8.29 -11.58 -28.74
CA THR A 554 8.07 -12.07 -30.10
C THR A 554 9.41 -12.34 -30.78
N PRO A 555 9.76 -13.58 -31.20
CA PRO A 555 11.04 -13.84 -31.85
C PRO A 555 11.13 -13.17 -33.22
N GLY A 556 11.94 -12.10 -33.33
CA GLY A 556 12.00 -11.25 -34.52
C GLY A 556 13.35 -10.58 -34.73
N LEU A 557 14.31 -11.36 -35.27
CA LEU A 557 15.74 -11.02 -35.47
C LEU A 557 16.55 -10.82 -34.17
N PRO A 558 17.86 -11.15 -34.17
CA PRO A 558 18.76 -10.76 -33.09
C PRO A 558 19.06 -9.26 -33.15
N ASP A 559 19.45 -8.67 -32.01
CA ASP A 559 19.96 -7.30 -31.97
C ASP A 559 21.12 -7.10 -32.96
N PRO A 560 21.18 -5.98 -33.70
CA PRO A 560 22.39 -5.60 -34.41
C PRO A 560 23.48 -5.33 -33.37
N GLU A 561 24.62 -6.04 -33.51
CA GLU A 561 25.71 -5.98 -32.52
C GLU A 561 26.12 -4.54 -32.21
N GLY A 562 26.06 -4.17 -30.93
CA GLY A 562 26.60 -2.89 -30.45
C GLY A 562 28.09 -2.79 -30.83
N PRO A 563 28.56 -1.63 -31.33
CA PRO A 563 29.86 -1.55 -32.00
C PRO A 563 31.00 -1.97 -31.09
N THR A 564 31.70 -3.03 -31.48
CA THR A 564 32.94 -3.44 -30.84
C THR A 564 34.00 -2.33 -31.00
N PRO A 565 34.81 -2.03 -29.97
CA PRO A 565 35.83 -0.96 -30.06
C PRO A 565 36.96 -1.31 -31.05
N GLY A 566 36.75 -1.00 -32.33
CA GLY A 566 37.75 -1.16 -33.38
C GLY A 566 38.93 -0.19 -33.21
N VAL A 567 40.15 -0.73 -33.15
CA VAL A 567 41.39 0.06 -33.16
C VAL A 567 41.52 0.76 -34.53
N PRO A 568 41.75 2.09 -34.57
CA PRO A 568 41.87 2.81 -35.83
C PRO A 568 43.23 2.53 -36.50
N PRO A 569 43.28 2.31 -37.83
CA PRO A 569 44.53 2.30 -38.59
C PRO A 569 45.03 3.73 -38.83
N GLU A 570 46.35 3.91 -38.88
CA GLU A 570 46.99 5.19 -39.21
C GLU A 570 46.79 5.58 -40.68
N VAL A 571 46.64 6.89 -40.95
CA VAL A 571 46.72 7.48 -42.29
C VAL A 571 47.55 8.78 -42.24
N PRO A 572 48.69 8.88 -42.96
CA PRO A 572 49.48 10.11 -43.05
C PRO A 572 48.86 11.15 -44.00
N PRO A 573 49.27 12.43 -43.93
CA PRO A 573 48.48 13.56 -44.46
C PRO A 573 48.63 13.83 -45.98
N GLY A 574 47.67 14.57 -46.53
CA GLY A 574 47.72 15.19 -47.86
C GLY A 574 47.06 16.57 -47.86
N ASP A 575 47.61 17.50 -48.64
CA ASP A 575 47.31 18.94 -48.58
C ASP A 575 46.06 19.42 -49.34
N GLY A 576 45.47 20.52 -48.83
CA GLY A 576 45.16 21.70 -49.64
C GLY A 576 43.72 21.90 -50.15
N GLY A 577 43.19 23.13 -49.99
CA GLY A 577 42.05 23.62 -50.79
C GLY A 577 40.92 24.37 -50.05
N THR A 578 41.19 25.57 -49.54
CA THR A 578 40.20 26.67 -49.33
C THR A 578 39.97 27.42 -50.67
N PRO A 579 38.89 28.21 -50.92
CA PRO A 579 38.36 29.26 -50.01
C PRO A 579 36.84 29.62 -50.03
N GLU A 580 36.47 30.51 -49.08
CA GLU A 580 35.43 31.58 -49.12
C GLU A 580 33.95 31.23 -49.40
N ASP A 581 32.93 31.81 -48.75
CA ASP A 581 32.80 32.82 -47.66
C ASP A 581 31.56 32.40 -46.78
N SER A 582 31.01 33.04 -45.73
CA SER A 582 31.05 34.39 -45.12
C SER A 582 30.80 34.27 -43.58
N LEU A 583 30.96 35.23 -42.65
CA LEU A 583 30.71 36.69 -42.58
C LEU A 583 29.21 37.07 -42.67
N THR A 584 28.56 37.79 -41.74
CA THR A 584 28.93 38.56 -40.53
C THR A 584 27.73 38.50 -39.53
N ASP A 585 27.90 38.30 -38.22
CA ASP A 585 28.21 39.27 -37.12
C ASP A 585 27.00 40.10 -36.62
N GLY A 586 26.98 40.50 -35.33
CA GLY A 586 25.94 41.38 -34.73
C GLY A 586 25.50 41.11 -33.28
N ASP A 587 26.36 41.32 -32.27
CA ASP A 587 25.95 41.54 -30.85
C ASP A 587 25.44 42.98 -30.65
N GLU A 588 24.33 43.21 -29.92
CA GLU A 588 24.27 44.35 -28.98
C GLU A 588 23.20 44.30 -27.86
N ARG A 589 23.67 44.00 -26.64
CA ARG A 589 23.37 44.63 -25.32
C ARG A 589 22.29 45.75 -25.22
N LYS A 590 21.41 45.64 -24.20
CA LYS A 590 21.05 46.64 -23.13
C LYS A 590 20.11 45.94 -22.10
N ALA A 591 20.14 46.09 -20.77
CA ALA A 591 20.66 47.08 -19.79
C ALA A 591 19.65 48.20 -19.36
N GLY A 592 19.25 48.18 -18.08
CA GLY A 592 18.34 49.14 -17.41
C GLY A 592 17.06 48.47 -16.85
N GLY A 593 16.50 48.85 -15.69
CA GLY A 593 16.88 49.90 -14.73
C GLY A 593 16.11 49.84 -13.39
N CYS A 594 16.46 50.70 -12.43
CA CYS A 594 16.07 50.65 -11.00
C CYS A 594 14.62 51.07 -10.67
N ALA A 595 14.15 50.67 -9.47
CA ALA A 595 13.35 51.54 -8.58
C ALA A 595 13.39 51.07 -7.10
N ALA A 596 13.54 51.99 -6.13
CA ALA A 596 13.35 51.76 -4.69
C ALA A 596 13.14 53.09 -3.91
N ALA A 597 12.11 53.18 -3.05
CA ALA A 597 11.83 54.29 -2.11
C ALA A 597 10.64 53.87 -1.17
N THR A 598 10.84 53.61 0.14
CA THR A 598 10.67 54.49 1.33
C THR A 598 9.23 54.92 1.71
N GLY A 599 8.89 54.85 3.02
CA GLY A 599 7.57 55.19 3.64
C GLY A 599 7.36 56.70 3.96
N PRO A 600 6.92 57.16 5.17
CA PRO A 600 6.83 56.44 6.47
C PRO A 600 5.73 56.91 7.51
N LEU A 601 5.88 56.47 8.78
CA LEU A 601 5.50 57.09 10.10
C LEU A 601 4.08 57.02 10.74
N GLY A 602 4.08 56.92 12.09
CA GLY A 602 2.95 57.05 13.05
C GLY A 602 2.62 55.74 13.82
N ALA A 603 3.02 55.43 15.07
CA ALA A 603 3.09 56.14 16.37
C ALA A 603 1.71 56.50 16.96
N GLY A 604 1.33 56.19 18.22
CA GLY A 604 2.02 55.53 19.35
C GLY A 604 1.07 55.35 20.58
N TRP A 605 1.61 55.28 21.82
CA TRP A 605 0.94 55.00 23.13
C TRP A 605 0.40 53.55 23.31
N GLY A 606 0.44 52.85 24.47
CA GLY A 606 0.96 53.10 25.83
C GLY A 606 -0.15 53.15 26.92
N ALA A 607 -0.04 52.60 28.15
CA ALA A 607 0.93 51.67 28.78
C ALA A 607 0.43 51.17 30.18
N LEU A 608 1.14 50.19 30.79
CA LEU A 608 1.33 49.93 32.26
C LEU A 608 0.29 49.17 33.14
N LEU A 609 0.84 48.66 34.27
CA LEU A 609 0.24 48.02 35.48
C LEU A 609 -0.35 46.59 35.33
N LEU A 610 0.09 45.48 35.96
CA LEU A 610 1.01 45.11 37.08
C LEU A 610 0.34 44.79 38.45
N ALA A 611 0.95 43.82 39.17
CA ALA A 611 0.50 43.09 40.38
C ALA A 611 -0.54 41.95 40.10
N ALA A 612 -0.42 40.67 40.50
CA ALA A 612 0.44 39.85 41.41
C ALA A 612 -0.22 39.39 42.74
N LEU A 613 0.14 38.16 43.14
CA LEU A 613 -0.11 37.47 44.43
C LEU A 613 -1.56 37.11 44.82
N LEU A 614 -1.93 35.83 44.67
CA LEU A 614 -2.85 35.17 45.62
C LEU A 614 -2.77 33.62 45.63
N ARG A 615 -1.80 33.06 46.37
CA ARG A 615 -1.98 31.90 47.29
C ARG A 615 -0.66 31.45 47.89
N ALA A 616 -0.55 31.54 49.21
CA ALA A 616 0.49 30.88 49.99
C ALA A 616 -0.14 29.74 50.80
N ARG A 617 0.66 28.69 51.07
CA ARG A 617 0.43 27.61 52.05
C ARG A 617 -0.83 26.73 51.88
N ARG A 618 -0.59 25.46 51.57
CA ARG A 618 -0.85 24.36 52.52
C ARG A 618 0.15 23.22 52.27
N SER A 619 0.67 22.66 53.37
CA SER A 619 1.54 21.47 53.38
C SER A 619 0.69 20.23 53.75
N PRO A 620 1.15 19.00 53.47
CA PRO A 620 0.30 17.81 53.50
C PRO A 620 0.17 17.18 54.89
N ALA A 621 -0.92 16.42 55.08
CA ALA A 621 -1.03 15.32 56.04
C ALA A 621 -2.34 14.52 55.77
N HIS A 622 -2.26 13.40 55.05
CA HIS A 622 -2.48 12.06 55.60
C HIS A 622 -2.27 10.96 54.56
#